data_AF-A0A2G8JI83-F1
#
_entry.id   AF-A0A2G8JI83-F1
#
_cell.length_a   1.000
_cell.length_b   1.000
_cell.length_c   1.000
_cell.angle_alpha   90.00
_cell.angle_beta   90.00
_cell.angle_gamma   90.00
#
_symmetry.space_group_name_H-M   'P 1'
#
loop_
_entity.id
_entity.type
_entity.pdbx_description
1 polymer ?
#
loop_
_entity_poly.entity_id
_entity_poly.type
_entity_poly.pdbx_seq_one_letter_code
_entity_poly.pdbx_strand_id
1 'polypeptide(L)'
;METSHNLPGKSMLTTPSLRAKTAVDQSVMLTPGGPLDDTRFDKFNLLVEADPGVAETPIACSHRMYLLPACNTWADYLWAYFKVMVDQKVEQTLRDHLTLSRPLEPLPPNFDQKLLTVQGIFHELQAAPHKSVETQAKFKQHIVQKYMILDELDALTEEMAEWLSNSNEAVEGHMIRFMAHFTLIIRSLGLQTREEMSVRIIEAFVKDLIASNRTELVAIYVAQLPPSLQVAYYAKFLEGISEQDDQQRCLRLAEDAVISGSSSCHSFPHRFGCSSYYKNCCENIRTQSDDAISEIIPSDSLEAVTTEEDQRKIDAITWLVFDPWQRSEALKQSNALIRTFLELKKHDAAREVFQKVPADSIDVIMRNWQSSAGSEPLPPDDDNAIREHLCIKSYLDALDAFNDWFNHYHNKKPNGPVYQESASFHDRVRFEHEEREFEMELNKWDQTLSILTKTVCDTAYNVLLFVNGGWMVDQREGHDPDAIRGDQLVRLRERCIPLLCTLLHTVLHTRGLYRECLALADEIASEEFQLYKVFKKEELKQFLSKLRESSSCLLDQDLDALGFEI
;
A
#
# COMPACT_ATOMS: atom_id res chain seq x y z
N MET A 1 -40.98 52.43 -38.00
CA MET A 1 -42.27 51.79 -37.66
C MET A 1 -42.33 50.51 -38.49
N GLU A 2 -42.78 49.40 -37.90
CA GLU A 2 -42.76 48.01 -38.41
C GLU A 2 -41.53 47.15 -38.03
N THR A 3 -41.37 46.90 -36.73
CA THR A 3 -40.56 45.78 -36.21
C THR A 3 -41.27 45.17 -34.99
N SER A 4 -42.43 44.53 -35.18
CA SER A 4 -43.13 43.84 -34.07
C SER A 4 -44.00 42.64 -34.45
N HIS A 5 -43.94 42.10 -35.67
CA HIS A 5 -44.90 41.07 -36.13
C HIS A 5 -44.43 39.60 -36.14
N ASN A 6 -43.19 39.26 -35.73
CA ASN A 6 -42.69 37.86 -35.79
C ASN A 6 -42.75 37.04 -34.49
N LEU A 7 -43.03 37.66 -33.33
CA LEU A 7 -43.25 36.94 -32.07
C LEU A 7 -44.56 36.11 -31.97
N PRO A 8 -45.71 36.49 -32.59
CA PRO A 8 -46.95 35.72 -32.41
C PRO A 8 -46.90 34.31 -33.03
N GLY A 9 -46.13 34.09 -34.10
CA GLY A 9 -45.98 32.76 -34.72
C GLY A 9 -45.27 31.73 -33.83
N LYS A 10 -44.29 32.13 -33.02
CA LYS A 10 -43.63 31.25 -32.03
C LYS A 10 -44.58 30.92 -30.85
N SER A 11 -45.43 31.86 -30.47
CA SER A 11 -46.53 31.66 -29.49
C SER A 11 -47.62 30.69 -30.02
N MET A 12 -47.93 30.76 -31.31
CA MET A 12 -48.88 29.85 -31.96
C MET A 12 -48.32 28.45 -32.27
N LEU A 13 -47.00 28.26 -32.30
CA LEU A 13 -46.37 26.93 -32.40
C LEU A 13 -46.16 26.25 -31.04
N THR A 14 -46.04 27.04 -29.97
CA THR A 14 -45.93 26.54 -28.58
C THR A 14 -47.27 26.05 -28.03
N THR A 15 -48.39 26.60 -28.49
CA THR A 15 -49.74 26.21 -28.05
C THR A 15 -50.19 24.81 -28.52
N PRO A 16 -49.95 24.35 -29.76
CA PRO A 16 -50.18 22.96 -30.18
C PRO A 16 -49.24 21.96 -29.50
N SER A 17 -47.97 22.33 -29.30
CA SER A 17 -47.00 21.48 -28.61
C SER A 17 -47.24 21.38 -27.09
N LEU A 18 -47.88 22.38 -26.48
CA LEU A 18 -48.47 22.30 -25.13
C LEU A 18 -49.76 21.46 -25.09
N ARG A 19 -50.62 21.52 -26.11
CA ARG A 19 -51.87 20.72 -26.19
C ARG A 19 -51.63 19.21 -26.26
N ALA A 20 -50.48 18.76 -26.76
CA ALA A 20 -50.11 17.35 -26.73
C ALA A 20 -49.90 16.79 -25.29
N LYS A 21 -49.70 17.65 -24.27
CA LYS A 21 -49.51 17.24 -22.87
C LYS A 21 -50.79 17.03 -22.07
N THR A 22 -51.97 17.41 -22.57
CA THR A 22 -53.25 17.37 -21.82
C THR A 22 -54.29 16.47 -22.48
N ALA A 23 -53.89 15.29 -22.97
CA ALA A 23 -54.81 14.28 -23.50
C ALA A 23 -55.35 13.32 -22.43
N VAL A 24 -55.40 13.77 -21.17
CA VAL A 24 -56.18 13.16 -20.09
C VAL A 24 -56.95 14.32 -19.46
N ASP A 25 -58.27 14.26 -19.54
CA ASP A 25 -59.27 15.21 -19.04
C ASP A 25 -59.65 16.45 -19.89
N GLN A 26 -60.86 16.31 -20.45
CA GLN A 26 -62.02 17.20 -20.37
C GLN A 26 -62.47 18.03 -21.58
N SER A 27 -63.76 17.85 -21.82
CA SER A 27 -64.74 18.77 -22.38
C SER A 27 -64.50 20.22 -21.96
N VAL A 28 -64.04 21.04 -22.91
CA VAL A 28 -64.19 22.49 -22.84
C VAL A 28 -64.76 22.96 -24.18
N MET A 29 -65.85 23.72 -24.08
CA MET A 29 -66.64 24.18 -25.21
C MET A 29 -65.82 24.97 -26.23
N LEU A 30 -66.14 24.68 -27.49
CA LEU A 30 -65.59 25.21 -28.72
C LEU A 30 -65.73 26.74 -28.83
N THR A 31 -64.63 27.40 -29.17
CA THR A 31 -64.64 28.58 -30.06
C THR A 31 -63.82 28.23 -31.30
N PRO A 32 -64.29 28.54 -32.53
CA PRO A 32 -63.61 28.18 -33.76
C PRO A 32 -62.38 29.08 -33.95
N GLY A 33 -61.22 28.60 -33.50
CA GLY A 33 -59.93 29.22 -33.76
C GLY A 33 -59.54 29.04 -35.23
N GLY A 34 -59.03 30.13 -35.84
CA GLY A 34 -58.67 30.26 -37.25
C GLY A 34 -57.65 29.26 -37.81
N PRO A 35 -57.29 29.40 -39.09
CA PRO A 35 -56.69 28.34 -39.90
C PRO A 35 -55.39 27.80 -39.29
N LEU A 36 -55.19 26.48 -39.39
CA LEU A 36 -53.87 25.86 -39.21
C LEU A 36 -52.88 26.57 -40.13
N ASP A 37 -51.83 27.11 -39.52
CA ASP A 37 -50.89 28.04 -40.12
C ASP A 37 -49.92 27.28 -41.05
N ASP A 38 -50.22 27.27 -42.35
CA ASP A 38 -49.36 26.76 -43.43
C ASP A 38 -48.16 27.71 -43.72
N THR A 39 -47.86 28.65 -42.81
CA THR A 39 -46.86 29.71 -43.01
C THR A 39 -45.42 29.24 -42.97
N ARG A 40 -45.14 27.97 -42.65
CA ARG A 40 -43.78 27.41 -42.73
C ARG A 40 -43.28 27.30 -44.16
N PHE A 41 -44.14 26.84 -45.08
CA PHE A 41 -43.77 26.69 -46.48
C PHE A 41 -43.80 28.03 -47.22
N ASP A 42 -44.72 28.92 -46.88
CA ASP A 42 -44.70 30.32 -47.34
C ASP A 42 -43.39 31.02 -46.95
N LYS A 43 -42.92 30.84 -45.69
CA LYS A 43 -41.62 31.38 -45.24
C LYS A 43 -40.43 30.68 -45.91
N PHE A 44 -40.55 29.40 -46.25
CA PHE A 44 -39.50 28.66 -46.96
C PHE A 44 -39.37 29.16 -48.40
N ASN A 45 -40.48 29.35 -49.11
CA ASN A 45 -40.49 29.88 -50.47
C ASN A 45 -39.97 31.33 -50.53
N LEU A 46 -40.33 32.16 -49.54
CA LEU A 46 -39.78 33.52 -49.39
C LEU A 46 -38.26 33.54 -49.10
N LEU A 47 -37.72 32.50 -48.44
CA LEU A 47 -36.28 32.35 -48.16
C LEU A 47 -35.48 31.85 -49.37
N VAL A 48 -36.11 31.07 -50.26
CA VAL A 48 -35.49 30.62 -51.52
C VAL A 48 -35.35 31.78 -52.51
N GLU A 49 -36.22 32.79 -52.43
CA GLU A 49 -36.21 33.98 -53.30
C GLU A 49 -35.36 35.17 -52.75
N ALA A 50 -34.91 35.13 -51.49
CA ALA A 50 -34.18 36.24 -50.86
C ALA A 50 -32.65 36.00 -50.76
N ASP A 51 -31.88 37.04 -51.09
CA ASP A 51 -30.40 37.09 -50.98
C ASP A 51 -29.92 36.78 -49.54
N PRO A 52 -28.79 36.07 -49.32
CA PRO A 52 -28.46 35.40 -48.05
C PRO A 52 -28.01 36.32 -46.89
N GLY A 53 -28.30 37.61 -46.96
CA GLY A 53 -27.78 38.66 -46.07
C GLY A 53 -28.60 38.99 -44.82
N VAL A 54 -29.75 38.35 -44.56
CA VAL A 54 -30.64 38.72 -43.44
C VAL A 54 -30.76 37.59 -42.42
N ALA A 55 -30.12 37.77 -41.26
CA ALA A 55 -29.94 36.75 -40.21
C ALA A 55 -31.21 36.41 -39.39
N GLU A 56 -32.35 37.08 -39.58
CA GLU A 56 -33.51 36.95 -38.68
C GLU A 56 -34.63 36.03 -39.18
N THR A 57 -34.67 35.68 -40.46
CA THR A 57 -35.72 34.85 -41.10
C THR A 57 -35.41 33.34 -41.27
N PRO A 58 -34.16 32.85 -41.37
CA PRO A 58 -33.88 31.43 -41.68
C PRO A 58 -34.23 30.41 -40.58
N ILE A 59 -34.32 30.87 -39.33
CA ILE A 59 -34.49 30.01 -38.15
C ILE A 59 -35.89 29.35 -38.12
N ALA A 60 -36.86 29.91 -38.84
CA ALA A 60 -38.24 29.43 -38.82
C ALA A 60 -38.50 28.21 -39.73
N CYS A 61 -37.68 27.98 -40.75
CA CYS A 61 -37.93 26.94 -41.77
C CYS A 61 -36.98 25.73 -41.68
N SER A 62 -36.11 25.68 -40.66
CA SER A 62 -35.34 24.49 -40.26
C SER A 62 -34.70 23.70 -41.39
N HIS A 63 -34.19 24.38 -42.41
CA HIS A 63 -33.57 23.73 -43.55
C HIS A 63 -32.04 23.74 -43.41
N ARG A 64 -31.44 22.55 -43.58
CA ARG A 64 -30.01 22.27 -43.34
C ARG A 64 -29.07 23.23 -44.07
N MET A 65 -29.41 23.66 -45.30
CA MET A 65 -28.55 24.54 -46.11
C MET A 65 -28.45 25.97 -45.58
N TYR A 66 -29.42 26.45 -44.80
CA TYR A 66 -29.44 27.84 -44.31
C TYR A 66 -28.97 27.95 -42.86
N LEU A 67 -29.10 26.88 -42.06
CA LEU A 67 -28.73 26.90 -40.64
C LEU A 67 -27.24 26.63 -40.42
N LEU A 68 -26.64 25.69 -41.17
CA LEU A 68 -25.25 25.26 -40.96
C LEU A 68 -24.21 26.37 -41.19
N PRO A 69 -24.34 27.27 -42.18
CA PRO A 69 -23.39 28.38 -42.38
C PRO A 69 -23.38 29.41 -41.25
N ALA A 70 -24.45 29.49 -40.45
CA ALA A 70 -24.55 30.40 -39.30
C ALA A 70 -24.04 29.78 -37.99
N CYS A 71 -23.79 28.48 -37.97
CA CYS A 71 -23.30 27.74 -36.81
C CYS A 71 -21.76 27.75 -36.79
N ASN A 72 -21.16 27.94 -35.61
CA ASN A 72 -19.69 28.02 -35.48
C ASN A 72 -19.10 26.99 -34.51
N THR A 73 -19.91 26.46 -33.58
CA THR A 73 -19.49 25.48 -32.58
C THR A 73 -20.09 24.10 -32.82
N TRP A 74 -19.48 23.05 -32.24
CA TRP A 74 -20.04 21.71 -32.28
C TRP A 74 -21.47 21.65 -31.71
N ALA A 75 -21.74 22.39 -30.65
CA ALA A 75 -23.07 22.46 -30.03
C ALA A 75 -24.10 23.12 -30.96
N ASP A 76 -23.73 24.16 -31.70
CA ASP A 76 -24.61 24.82 -32.68
C ASP A 76 -24.96 23.86 -33.82
N TYR A 77 -23.97 23.13 -34.33
CA TYR A 77 -24.19 22.11 -35.36
C TYR A 77 -25.09 20.99 -34.84
N LEU A 78 -24.85 20.48 -33.63
CA LEU A 78 -25.70 19.48 -32.99
C LEU A 78 -27.15 19.98 -32.89
N TRP A 79 -27.34 21.19 -32.37
CA TRP A 79 -28.66 21.81 -32.27
C TRP A 79 -29.34 21.93 -33.64
N ALA A 80 -28.61 22.39 -34.66
CA ALA A 80 -29.12 22.54 -36.01
C ALA A 80 -29.64 21.22 -36.58
N TYR A 81 -28.84 20.16 -36.47
CA TYR A 81 -29.21 18.83 -36.93
C TYR A 81 -30.41 18.24 -36.17
N PHE A 82 -30.44 18.36 -34.84
CA PHE A 82 -31.57 17.90 -34.04
C PHE A 82 -32.83 18.70 -34.32
N LYS A 83 -32.71 20.01 -34.58
CA LYS A 83 -33.85 20.86 -34.94
C LYS A 83 -34.48 20.43 -36.26
N VAL A 84 -33.66 20.19 -37.29
CA VAL A 84 -34.12 19.65 -38.58
C VAL A 84 -34.80 18.30 -38.40
N MET A 85 -34.19 17.39 -37.63
CA MET A 85 -34.77 16.06 -37.35
C MET A 85 -36.13 16.15 -36.66
N VAL A 86 -36.28 16.99 -35.64
CA VAL A 86 -37.56 17.17 -34.93
C VAL A 86 -38.61 17.74 -35.86
N ASP A 87 -38.26 18.74 -36.68
CA ASP A 87 -39.23 19.33 -37.60
C ASP A 87 -39.65 18.36 -38.71
N GLN A 88 -38.74 17.53 -39.23
CA GLN A 88 -39.08 16.42 -40.14
C GLN A 88 -40.04 15.42 -39.49
N LYS A 89 -39.76 14.98 -38.25
CA LYS A 89 -40.61 14.03 -37.53
C LYS A 89 -41.99 14.61 -37.20
N VAL A 90 -42.05 15.88 -36.79
CA VAL A 90 -43.32 16.56 -36.52
C VAL A 90 -44.13 16.67 -37.80
N GLU A 91 -43.53 17.09 -38.92
CA GLU A 91 -44.21 17.19 -40.21
C GLU A 91 -44.73 15.83 -40.71
N GLN A 92 -43.93 14.77 -40.60
CA GLN A 92 -44.36 13.40 -40.91
C GLN A 92 -45.53 12.96 -40.04
N THR A 93 -45.43 13.15 -38.71
CA THR A 93 -46.50 12.80 -37.77
C THR A 93 -47.79 13.57 -38.07
N LEU A 94 -47.70 14.86 -38.41
CA LEU A 94 -48.84 15.68 -38.78
C LEU A 94 -49.49 15.18 -40.07
N ARG A 95 -48.70 14.83 -41.10
CA ARG A 95 -49.19 14.29 -42.38
C ARG A 95 -49.80 12.88 -42.25
N ASP A 96 -49.23 12.04 -41.39
CA ASP A 96 -49.69 10.66 -41.20
C ASP A 96 -50.96 10.56 -40.34
N HIS A 97 -51.14 11.47 -39.37
CA HIS A 97 -52.21 11.36 -38.37
C HIS A 97 -53.31 12.43 -38.47
N LEU A 98 -53.11 13.53 -39.20
CA LEU A 98 -54.16 14.55 -39.37
C LEU A 98 -54.81 14.45 -40.75
N THR A 99 -56.07 14.01 -40.77
CA THR A 99 -56.97 14.26 -41.91
C THR A 99 -57.38 15.73 -41.92
N LEU A 100 -56.54 16.59 -42.50
CA LEU A 100 -56.82 18.00 -42.68
C LEU A 100 -57.85 18.21 -43.78
N SER A 101 -58.81 19.12 -43.57
CA SER A 101 -59.85 19.49 -44.55
C SER A 101 -59.31 20.29 -45.74
N ARG A 102 -58.04 20.74 -45.66
CA ARG A 102 -57.34 21.47 -46.72
C ARG A 102 -56.16 20.62 -47.20
N PRO A 103 -55.91 20.50 -48.52
CA PRO A 103 -54.73 19.83 -49.03
C PRO A 103 -53.48 20.59 -48.59
N LEU A 104 -52.54 19.89 -47.95
CA LEU A 104 -51.24 20.43 -47.57
C LEU A 104 -50.40 20.74 -48.81
N GLU A 105 -49.58 21.78 -48.75
CA GLU A 105 -48.61 22.08 -49.80
C GLU A 105 -47.62 20.92 -50.00
N PRO A 106 -47.19 20.67 -51.25
CA PRO A 106 -46.22 19.64 -51.56
C PRO A 106 -44.88 19.95 -50.87
N LEU A 107 -44.29 18.94 -50.24
CA LEU A 107 -42.98 19.08 -49.62
C LEU A 107 -41.93 19.48 -50.67
N PRO A 108 -40.98 20.38 -50.33
CA PRO A 108 -39.87 20.72 -51.20
C PRO A 108 -39.11 19.46 -51.63
N PRO A 109 -38.59 19.40 -52.86
CA PRO A 109 -37.97 18.19 -53.44
C PRO A 109 -36.73 17.66 -52.68
N ASN A 110 -36.21 18.43 -51.71
CA ASN A 110 -35.05 18.06 -50.88
C ASN A 110 -35.40 17.90 -49.39
N PHE A 111 -36.68 17.97 -48.99
CA PHE A 111 -37.09 17.88 -47.59
C PHE A 111 -36.95 16.46 -47.02
N ASP A 112 -37.23 15.44 -47.85
CA ASP A 112 -37.29 14.03 -47.46
C ASP A 112 -36.05 13.19 -47.84
N GLN A 113 -35.02 13.79 -48.44
CA GLN A 113 -33.93 13.00 -49.05
C GLN A 113 -33.06 12.21 -48.07
N LYS A 114 -33.07 12.57 -46.78
CA LYS A 114 -32.39 11.79 -45.73
C LYS A 114 -33.12 11.95 -44.40
N LEU A 115 -33.78 10.89 -43.95
CA LEU A 115 -34.25 10.77 -42.57
C LEU A 115 -33.03 10.81 -41.65
N LEU A 116 -32.87 11.91 -40.91
CA LEU A 116 -31.80 12.04 -39.93
C LEU A 116 -32.10 11.14 -38.74
N THR A 117 -31.33 10.06 -38.59
CA THR A 117 -31.31 9.29 -37.35
C THR A 117 -30.33 9.93 -36.37
N VAL A 118 -30.52 9.70 -35.07
CA VAL A 118 -29.63 10.25 -34.03
C VAL A 118 -28.17 9.81 -34.27
N GLN A 119 -27.96 8.54 -34.62
CA GLN A 119 -26.64 8.02 -35.02
C GLN A 119 -26.10 8.68 -36.29
N GLY A 120 -26.96 8.91 -37.29
CA GLY A 120 -26.59 9.58 -38.54
C GLY A 120 -26.15 11.03 -38.32
N ILE A 121 -26.76 11.74 -37.38
CA ILE A 121 -26.36 13.11 -36.99
C ILE A 121 -24.92 13.12 -36.46
N PHE A 122 -24.57 12.22 -35.54
CA PHE A 122 -23.21 12.17 -35.00
C PHE A 122 -22.16 11.74 -36.03
N HIS A 123 -22.51 10.86 -36.98
CA HIS A 123 -21.62 10.54 -38.10
C HIS A 123 -21.36 11.76 -38.99
N GLU A 124 -22.40 12.55 -39.28
CA GLU A 124 -22.27 13.78 -40.07
C GLU A 124 -21.53 14.90 -39.31
N LEU A 125 -21.61 14.94 -37.97
CA LEU A 125 -20.83 15.85 -37.14
C LEU A 125 -19.34 15.48 -37.13
N GLN A 126 -19.02 14.20 -37.11
CA GLN A 126 -17.64 13.71 -37.20
C GLN A 126 -17.04 13.93 -38.60
N ALA A 127 -17.87 13.96 -39.64
CA ALA A 127 -17.49 14.27 -41.02
C ALA A 127 -17.77 15.73 -41.42
N ALA A 128 -17.91 16.64 -40.44
CA ALA A 128 -18.28 18.02 -40.72
C ALA A 128 -17.21 18.74 -41.59
N PRO A 129 -17.61 19.51 -42.61
CA PRO A 129 -16.67 20.21 -43.50
C PRO A 129 -15.89 21.33 -42.77
N HIS A 130 -16.40 21.80 -41.64
CA HIS A 130 -15.75 22.83 -40.84
C HIS A 130 -14.73 22.21 -39.88
N LYS A 131 -13.43 22.44 -40.15
CA LYS A 131 -12.30 21.85 -39.39
C LYS A 131 -12.38 22.05 -37.87
N SER A 132 -12.92 23.19 -37.41
CA SER A 132 -13.09 23.43 -35.96
C SER A 132 -14.11 22.47 -35.33
N VAL A 133 -15.21 22.17 -36.04
CA VAL A 133 -16.24 21.25 -35.57
C VAL A 133 -15.75 19.81 -35.60
N GLU A 134 -15.01 19.44 -36.64
CA GLU A 134 -14.36 18.12 -36.72
C GLU A 134 -13.36 17.89 -35.57
N THR A 135 -12.63 18.93 -35.19
CA THR A 135 -11.67 18.88 -34.07
C THR A 135 -12.40 18.83 -32.73
N GLN A 136 -13.44 19.65 -32.54
CA GLN A 136 -14.28 19.63 -31.34
C GLN A 136 -15.00 18.29 -31.18
N ALA A 137 -15.44 17.65 -32.27
CA ALA A 137 -16.09 16.34 -32.21
C ALA A 137 -15.18 15.23 -31.64
N LYS A 138 -13.85 15.43 -31.64
CA LYS A 138 -12.86 14.52 -31.05
C LYS A 138 -12.54 14.85 -29.59
N PHE A 139 -13.07 15.95 -29.03
CA PHE A 139 -12.87 16.27 -27.63
C PHE A 139 -13.58 15.25 -26.74
N LYS A 140 -12.87 14.75 -25.72
CA LYS A 140 -13.34 13.73 -24.77
C LYS A 140 -14.72 14.05 -24.18
N GLN A 141 -14.97 15.34 -23.85
CA GLN A 141 -16.27 15.81 -23.34
C GLN A 141 -17.43 15.63 -24.33
N HIS A 142 -17.20 15.91 -25.61
CA HIS A 142 -18.22 15.77 -26.66
C HIS A 142 -18.44 14.30 -27.03
N ILE A 143 -17.40 13.46 -26.93
CA ILE A 143 -17.51 12.01 -27.06
C ILE A 143 -18.42 11.44 -25.95
N VAL A 144 -18.23 11.87 -24.70
CA VAL A 144 -19.13 11.50 -23.60
C VAL A 144 -20.58 11.91 -23.89
N GLN A 145 -20.80 13.16 -24.31
CA GLN A 145 -22.14 13.65 -24.67
C GLN A 145 -22.78 12.83 -25.80
N LYS A 146 -22.01 12.48 -26.83
CA LYS A 146 -22.46 11.62 -27.93
C LYS A 146 -22.98 10.28 -27.42
N TYR A 147 -22.17 9.54 -26.67
CA TYR A 147 -22.57 8.21 -26.20
C TYR A 147 -23.71 8.26 -25.18
N MET A 148 -23.78 9.30 -24.35
CA MET A 148 -24.92 9.53 -23.45
C MET A 148 -26.23 9.78 -24.21
N ILE A 149 -26.20 10.54 -25.31
CA ILE A 149 -27.38 10.80 -26.15
C ILE A 149 -27.80 9.54 -26.93
N LEU A 150 -26.85 8.69 -27.28
CA LEU A 150 -27.08 7.42 -27.99
C LEU A 150 -27.48 6.26 -27.07
N ASP A 151 -27.40 6.42 -25.75
CA ASP A 151 -27.62 5.37 -24.74
C ASP A 151 -26.66 4.17 -24.91
N GLU A 152 -25.46 4.42 -25.43
CA GLU A 152 -24.42 3.41 -25.71
C GLU A 152 -23.37 3.41 -24.58
N LEU A 153 -23.78 3.06 -23.37
CA LEU A 153 -22.95 3.15 -22.15
C LEU A 153 -21.77 2.18 -22.11
N ASP A 154 -21.92 0.98 -22.68
CA ASP A 154 -20.84 0.00 -22.79
C ASP A 154 -19.70 0.52 -23.67
N ALA A 155 -20.04 1.06 -24.84
CA ALA A 155 -19.09 1.66 -25.77
C ALA A 155 -18.36 2.85 -25.14
N LEU A 156 -19.08 3.69 -24.38
CA LEU A 156 -18.46 4.79 -23.64
C LEU A 156 -17.44 4.30 -22.60
N THR A 157 -17.78 3.24 -21.87
CA THR A 157 -16.89 2.68 -20.84
C THR A 157 -15.63 2.06 -21.46
N GLU A 158 -15.77 1.43 -22.64
CA GLU A 158 -14.64 0.92 -23.41
C GLU A 158 -13.71 2.05 -23.88
N GLU A 159 -14.27 3.11 -24.44
CA GLU A 159 -13.49 4.24 -24.95
C GLU A 159 -12.80 5.01 -23.81
N MET A 160 -13.48 5.17 -22.67
CA MET A 160 -12.87 5.70 -21.43
C MET A 160 -11.68 4.85 -20.95
N ALA A 161 -11.80 3.51 -20.99
CA ALA A 161 -10.70 2.62 -20.60
C ALA A 161 -9.55 2.64 -21.62
N GLU A 162 -9.84 2.84 -22.90
CA GLU A 162 -8.83 3.00 -23.95
C GLU A 162 -8.02 4.29 -23.78
N TRP A 163 -8.67 5.39 -23.39
CA TRP A 163 -7.97 6.65 -23.07
C TRP A 163 -6.92 6.48 -21.97
N LEU A 164 -7.15 5.56 -21.03
CA LEU A 164 -6.19 5.26 -19.96
C LEU A 164 -5.03 4.35 -20.43
N SER A 165 -5.24 3.58 -21.50
CA SER A 165 -4.24 2.66 -22.06
C SER A 165 -3.33 3.34 -23.07
N ASN A 166 -3.83 4.38 -23.75
CA ASN A 166 -3.09 5.12 -24.76
C ASN A 166 -2.11 6.13 -24.10
N SER A 167 -0.85 5.73 -23.97
CA SER A 167 0.24 6.50 -23.34
C SER A 167 0.66 7.79 -24.06
N ASN A 168 0.08 8.10 -25.22
CA ASN A 168 0.41 9.30 -26.01
C ASN A 168 -0.31 10.58 -25.54
N GLU A 169 -1.38 10.48 -24.75
CA GLU A 169 -2.08 11.65 -24.19
C GLU A 169 -2.38 11.44 -22.71
N ALA A 170 -1.75 12.25 -21.84
CA ALA A 170 -2.10 12.25 -20.42
C ALA A 170 -3.56 12.71 -20.26
N VAL A 171 -4.39 11.84 -19.66
CA VAL A 171 -5.76 12.19 -19.31
C VAL A 171 -5.73 13.14 -18.11
N GLU A 172 -6.39 14.30 -18.21
CA GLU A 172 -6.49 15.26 -17.12
C GLU A 172 -7.17 14.65 -15.89
N GLY A 173 -6.68 14.94 -14.67
CA GLY A 173 -7.23 14.38 -13.42
C GLY A 173 -8.73 14.68 -13.22
N HIS A 174 -9.22 15.81 -13.71
CA HIS A 174 -10.66 16.11 -13.70
C HIS A 174 -11.48 15.13 -14.55
N MET A 175 -10.94 14.69 -15.69
CA MET A 175 -11.57 13.67 -16.53
C MET A 175 -11.55 12.30 -15.86
N ILE A 176 -10.43 11.90 -15.25
CA ILE A 176 -10.33 10.63 -14.48
C ILE A 176 -11.36 10.62 -13.35
N ARG A 177 -11.48 11.72 -12.61
CA ARG A 177 -12.52 11.90 -11.58
C ARG A 177 -13.91 11.72 -12.17
N PHE A 178 -14.22 12.39 -13.28
CA PHE A 178 -15.53 12.25 -13.94
C PHE A 178 -15.82 10.81 -14.33
N MET A 179 -14.89 10.13 -15.00
CA MET A 179 -15.05 8.74 -15.46
C MET A 179 -15.31 7.78 -14.29
N ALA A 180 -14.58 7.93 -13.18
CA ALA A 180 -14.78 7.10 -11.99
C ALA A 180 -16.17 7.32 -11.36
N HIS A 181 -16.58 8.58 -11.17
CA HIS A 181 -17.89 8.88 -10.58
C HIS A 181 -19.04 8.43 -11.50
N PHE A 182 -18.88 8.61 -12.81
CA PHE A 182 -19.82 8.15 -13.82
C PHE A 182 -20.00 6.62 -13.76
N THR A 183 -18.89 5.89 -13.71
CA THR A 183 -18.88 4.42 -13.58
C THR A 183 -19.57 3.96 -12.29
N LEU A 184 -19.31 4.65 -11.17
CA LEU A 184 -19.96 4.34 -9.88
C LEU A 184 -21.46 4.63 -9.89
N ILE A 185 -21.91 5.69 -10.56
CA ILE A 185 -23.34 6.02 -10.71
C ILE A 185 -24.04 4.99 -11.59
N ILE A 186 -23.44 4.61 -12.72
CA ILE A 186 -23.99 3.53 -13.58
C ILE A 186 -24.16 2.25 -12.78
N ARG A 187 -23.13 1.87 -12.00
CA ARG A 187 -23.17 0.70 -11.12
C ARG A 187 -24.28 0.79 -10.08
N SER A 188 -24.47 1.95 -9.44
CA SER A 188 -25.52 2.14 -8.42
C SER A 188 -26.93 2.13 -8.99
N LEU A 189 -27.09 2.51 -10.27
CA LEU A 189 -28.36 2.41 -11.01
C LEU A 189 -28.66 0.98 -11.50
N GLY A 190 -27.76 0.02 -11.28
CA GLY A 190 -27.93 -1.37 -11.72
C GLY A 190 -27.78 -1.56 -13.23
N LEU A 191 -27.26 -0.55 -13.94
CA LEU A 191 -26.94 -0.64 -15.36
C LEU A 191 -25.66 -1.47 -15.49
N GLN A 192 -25.77 -2.66 -16.06
CA GLN A 192 -24.64 -3.56 -16.23
C GLN A 192 -23.74 -3.02 -17.34
N THR A 193 -22.57 -2.52 -16.97
CA THR A 193 -21.46 -2.29 -17.90
C THR A 193 -20.41 -3.38 -17.73
N ARG A 194 -19.50 -3.52 -18.70
CA ARG A 194 -18.37 -4.46 -18.58
C ARG A 194 -17.56 -4.17 -17.31
N GLU A 195 -17.55 -5.12 -16.38
CA GLU A 195 -16.92 -4.98 -15.06
C GLU A 195 -15.42 -4.74 -15.17
N GLU A 196 -14.73 -5.43 -16.10
CA GLU A 196 -13.30 -5.26 -16.34
C GLU A 196 -12.91 -3.81 -16.66
N MET A 197 -13.68 -3.14 -17.53
CA MET A 197 -13.43 -1.76 -17.92
C MET A 197 -13.72 -0.80 -16.76
N SER A 198 -14.78 -1.09 -16.01
CA SER A 198 -15.14 -0.34 -14.80
C SER A 198 -14.04 -0.39 -13.74
N VAL A 199 -13.45 -1.58 -13.52
CA VAL A 199 -12.33 -1.78 -12.60
C VAL A 199 -11.11 -0.98 -13.03
N ARG A 200 -10.74 -1.00 -14.33
CA ARG A 200 -9.60 -0.22 -14.85
C ARG A 200 -9.76 1.29 -14.64
N ILE A 201 -10.97 1.82 -14.82
CA ILE A 201 -11.25 3.25 -14.62
C ILE A 201 -11.12 3.63 -13.15
N ILE A 202 -11.71 2.84 -12.25
CA ILE A 202 -11.62 3.08 -10.80
C ILE A 202 -10.17 2.93 -10.33
N GLU A 203 -9.44 1.93 -10.84
CA GLU A 203 -8.02 1.70 -10.55
C GLU A 203 -7.16 2.90 -10.94
N ALA A 204 -7.36 3.48 -12.13
CA ALA A 204 -6.64 4.68 -12.55
C ALA A 204 -6.93 5.87 -11.64
N PHE A 205 -8.16 6.01 -11.17
CA PHE A 205 -8.52 7.06 -10.22
C PHE A 205 -7.90 6.84 -8.84
N VAL A 206 -7.84 5.60 -8.34
CA VAL A 206 -7.13 5.27 -7.10
C VAL A 206 -5.64 5.62 -7.21
N LYS A 207 -4.99 5.30 -8.34
CA LYS A 207 -3.59 5.69 -8.59
C LYS A 207 -3.39 7.21 -8.55
N ASP A 208 -4.30 7.97 -9.17
CA ASP A 208 -4.27 9.44 -9.14
C ASP A 208 -4.48 10.02 -7.72
N LEU A 209 -5.38 9.41 -6.93
CA LEU A 209 -5.60 9.78 -5.53
C LEU A 209 -4.40 9.52 -4.63
N ILE A 210 -3.72 8.38 -4.82
CA ILE A 210 -2.49 8.04 -4.10
C ILE A 210 -1.38 9.03 -4.47
N ALA A 211 -1.20 9.32 -5.77
CA ALA A 211 -0.21 10.30 -6.24
C ALA A 211 -0.49 11.72 -5.72
N SER A 212 -1.77 12.09 -5.54
CA SER A 212 -2.21 13.38 -5.01
C SER A 212 -2.27 13.43 -3.47
N ASN A 213 -1.86 12.36 -2.78
CA ASN A 213 -1.87 12.20 -1.32
C ASN A 213 -3.21 12.54 -0.63
N ARG A 214 -4.34 12.17 -1.25
CA ARG A 214 -5.70 12.42 -0.70
C ARG A 214 -6.17 11.27 0.19
N THR A 215 -5.57 11.15 1.37
CA THR A 215 -5.70 10.02 2.30
C THR A 215 -7.15 9.61 2.63
N GLU A 216 -8.04 10.58 2.89
CA GLU A 216 -9.45 10.34 3.25
C GLU A 216 -10.25 9.60 2.16
N LEU A 217 -9.94 9.89 0.90
CA LEU A 217 -10.72 9.39 -0.22
C LEU A 217 -10.25 8.01 -0.68
N VAL A 218 -8.95 7.70 -0.53
CA VAL A 218 -8.35 6.45 -1.01
C VAL A 218 -9.10 5.24 -0.46
N ALA A 219 -9.39 5.19 0.84
CA ALA A 219 -10.10 4.07 1.46
C ALA A 219 -11.47 3.79 0.79
N ILE A 220 -12.25 4.84 0.51
CA ILE A 220 -13.59 4.73 -0.06
C ILE A 220 -13.55 4.21 -1.50
N TYR A 221 -12.63 4.72 -2.33
CA TYR A 221 -12.54 4.32 -3.73
C TYR A 221 -11.85 2.96 -3.91
N VAL A 222 -10.88 2.63 -3.06
CA VAL A 222 -10.28 1.29 -3.03
C VAL A 222 -11.36 0.25 -2.71
N ALA A 223 -12.28 0.53 -1.78
CA ALA A 223 -13.38 -0.38 -1.46
C ALA A 223 -14.33 -0.69 -2.64
N GLN A 224 -14.26 0.05 -3.75
CA GLN A 224 -15.04 -0.23 -4.96
C GLN A 224 -14.35 -1.17 -5.95
N LEU A 225 -13.10 -1.59 -5.67
CA LEU A 225 -12.31 -2.54 -6.46
C LEU A 225 -12.55 -3.99 -6.01
N PRO A 226 -12.14 -5.00 -6.81
CA PRO A 226 -12.10 -6.40 -6.39
C PRO A 226 -11.15 -6.63 -5.19
N PRO A 227 -11.40 -7.63 -4.32
CA PRO A 227 -10.62 -7.85 -3.10
C PRO A 227 -9.11 -7.98 -3.29
N SER A 228 -8.66 -8.63 -4.38
CA SER A 228 -7.23 -8.77 -4.69
C SER A 228 -6.56 -7.41 -4.95
N LEU A 229 -7.22 -6.53 -5.70
CA LEU A 229 -6.72 -5.19 -6.01
C LEU A 229 -6.87 -4.24 -4.82
N GLN A 230 -7.89 -4.42 -3.99
CA GLN A 230 -8.00 -3.68 -2.73
C GLN A 230 -6.74 -3.86 -1.89
N VAL A 231 -6.29 -5.12 -1.74
CA VAL A 231 -5.13 -5.42 -0.91
C VAL A 231 -3.86 -4.81 -1.48
N ALA A 232 -3.62 -5.01 -2.78
CA ALA A 232 -2.43 -4.49 -3.44
C ALA A 232 -2.34 -2.95 -3.37
N TYR A 233 -3.43 -2.23 -3.69
CA TYR A 233 -3.40 -0.77 -3.75
C TYR A 233 -3.46 -0.09 -2.39
N TYR A 234 -4.21 -0.65 -1.43
CA TYR A 234 -4.22 -0.10 -0.08
C TYR A 234 -2.88 -0.32 0.61
N ALA A 235 -2.27 -1.51 0.48
CA ALA A 235 -0.91 -1.75 0.97
C ALA A 235 0.10 -0.74 0.38
N LYS A 236 0.07 -0.55 -0.95
CA LYS A 236 0.93 0.44 -1.64
C LYS A 236 0.70 1.87 -1.17
N PHE A 237 -0.52 2.23 -0.80
CA PHE A 237 -0.83 3.54 -0.22
C PHE A 237 -0.23 3.68 1.19
N LEU A 238 -0.33 2.64 2.03
CA LEU A 238 0.23 2.63 3.38
C LEU A 238 1.77 2.72 3.38
N GLU A 239 2.45 2.23 2.34
CA GLU A 239 3.90 2.38 2.16
C GLU A 239 4.35 3.86 2.16
N GLY A 240 3.48 4.78 1.72
CA GLY A 240 3.77 6.21 1.67
C GLY A 240 3.54 6.95 2.99
N ILE A 241 3.04 6.29 4.04
CA ILE A 241 2.65 6.92 5.31
C ILE A 241 3.65 6.58 6.41
N SER A 242 4.44 7.59 6.81
CA SER A 242 5.45 7.44 7.87
C SER A 242 4.98 7.87 9.26
N GLU A 243 4.00 8.77 9.39
CA GLU A 243 3.61 9.36 10.68
C GLU A 243 2.55 8.56 11.44
N GLN A 244 2.83 8.22 12.70
CA GLN A 244 2.00 7.33 13.53
C GLN A 244 0.52 7.79 13.68
N ASP A 245 0.27 9.10 13.77
CA ASP A 245 -1.09 9.64 13.86
C ASP A 245 -1.88 9.45 12.55
N ASP A 246 -1.20 9.64 11.42
CA ASP A 246 -1.77 9.38 10.09
C ASP A 246 -1.97 7.89 9.84
N GLN A 247 -1.10 7.03 10.39
CA GLN A 247 -1.28 5.59 10.37
C GLN A 247 -2.61 5.21 11.04
N GLN A 248 -2.83 5.64 12.28
CA GLN A 248 -4.08 5.40 13.01
C GLN A 248 -5.31 6.00 12.32
N ARG A 249 -5.15 7.16 11.68
CA ARG A 249 -6.22 7.80 10.92
C ARG A 249 -6.61 6.96 9.71
N CYS A 250 -5.63 6.41 8.99
CA CYS A 250 -5.88 5.52 7.86
C CYS A 250 -6.57 4.23 8.30
N LEU A 251 -6.23 3.68 9.48
CA LEU A 251 -6.96 2.54 10.06
C LEU A 251 -8.45 2.84 10.21
N ARG A 252 -8.80 3.97 10.84
CA ARG A 252 -10.21 4.35 11.02
C ARG A 252 -10.92 4.56 9.69
N LEU A 253 -10.25 5.19 8.72
CA LEU A 253 -10.81 5.40 7.38
C LEU A 253 -11.06 4.09 6.63
N ALA A 254 -10.19 3.09 6.79
CA ALA A 254 -10.42 1.75 6.22
C ALA A 254 -11.66 1.10 6.86
N GLU A 255 -11.77 1.13 8.20
CA GLU A 255 -12.92 0.58 8.93
C GLU A 255 -14.24 1.28 8.53
N ASP A 256 -14.23 2.61 8.45
CA ASP A 256 -15.40 3.41 8.05
C ASP A 256 -15.79 3.15 6.58
N ALA A 257 -14.82 2.94 5.69
CA ALA A 257 -15.08 2.59 4.29
C ALA A 257 -15.75 1.22 4.14
N VAL A 258 -15.42 0.26 5.02
CA VAL A 258 -16.12 -1.04 5.08
C VAL A 258 -17.57 -0.85 5.55
N ILE A 259 -17.81 0.01 6.53
CA ILE A 259 -19.13 0.26 7.11
C ILE A 259 -20.05 1.04 6.15
N SER A 260 -19.49 1.99 5.40
CA SER A 260 -20.23 2.86 4.47
C SER A 260 -20.51 2.22 3.10
N GLY A 261 -19.87 1.09 2.79
CA GLY A 261 -20.18 0.25 1.64
C GLY A 261 -21.55 -0.43 1.78
N SER A 262 -22.59 0.26 1.31
CA SER A 262 -23.97 -0.24 1.15
C SER A 262 -24.04 -1.73 0.75
N SER A 263 -24.48 -2.58 1.68
CA SER A 263 -25.39 -3.76 1.63
C SER A 263 -25.42 -4.75 0.43
N SER A 264 -24.74 -4.50 -0.70
CA SER A 264 -24.67 -5.40 -1.86
C SER A 264 -23.32 -6.12 -1.95
N CYS A 265 -22.28 -5.61 -1.28
CA CYS A 265 -20.96 -6.23 -1.19
C CYS A 265 -20.92 -7.20 0.01
N HIS A 266 -21.40 -8.42 -0.17
CA HIS A 266 -21.22 -9.51 0.80
C HIS A 266 -19.77 -10.05 0.85
N SER A 267 -18.80 -9.31 0.30
CA SER A 267 -17.44 -9.77 0.01
C SER A 267 -16.33 -8.84 0.52
N PHE A 268 -16.64 -7.87 1.38
CA PHE A 268 -15.60 -7.24 2.22
C PHE A 268 -15.42 -8.11 3.46
N PRO A 269 -14.24 -8.73 3.70
CA PRO A 269 -14.05 -9.58 4.86
C PRO A 269 -14.12 -8.73 6.13
N HIS A 270 -15.24 -8.87 6.83
CA HIS A 270 -15.56 -8.35 8.15
C HIS A 270 -14.33 -8.39 9.08
N ARG A 271 -13.72 -7.25 9.46
CA ARG A 271 -12.55 -7.13 10.38
C ARG A 271 -11.25 -7.87 9.96
N PHE A 272 -11.34 -9.00 9.26
CA PHE A 272 -10.27 -9.87 8.78
C PHE A 272 -9.62 -9.37 7.47
N GLY A 273 -10.24 -8.44 6.75
CA GLY A 273 -9.67 -7.87 5.52
C GLY A 273 -8.51 -6.91 5.78
N CYS A 274 -8.53 -6.18 6.91
CA CYS A 274 -7.47 -5.25 7.27
C CYS A 274 -6.12 -5.94 7.51
N SER A 275 -6.16 -7.16 8.06
CA SER A 275 -5.00 -8.05 8.26
C SER A 275 -4.12 -8.19 7.01
N SER A 276 -4.74 -8.46 5.86
CA SER A 276 -4.01 -8.70 4.60
C SER A 276 -3.37 -7.42 4.06
N TYR A 277 -3.93 -6.24 4.34
CA TYR A 277 -3.34 -4.96 3.94
C TYR A 277 -2.01 -4.72 4.66
N TYR A 278 -1.97 -4.94 5.97
CA TYR A 278 -0.76 -4.73 6.77
C TYR A 278 0.29 -5.79 6.47
N LYS A 279 -0.13 -7.05 6.33
CA LYS A 279 0.76 -8.14 5.94
C LYS A 279 1.43 -7.83 4.61
N ASN A 280 0.65 -7.52 3.57
CA ASN A 280 1.20 -7.20 2.26
C ASN A 280 2.03 -5.91 2.26
N CYS A 281 1.66 -4.89 3.03
CA CYS A 281 2.47 -3.67 3.17
C CYS A 281 3.85 -3.99 3.79
N CYS A 282 3.87 -4.75 4.88
CA CYS A 282 5.12 -5.18 5.52
C CYS A 282 5.94 -6.08 4.59
N GLU A 283 5.31 -7.02 3.90
CA GLU A 283 5.98 -7.91 2.95
C GLU A 283 6.56 -7.15 1.76
N ASN A 284 5.83 -6.20 1.19
CA ASN A 284 6.31 -5.33 0.10
C ASN A 284 7.52 -4.53 0.56
N ILE A 285 7.45 -3.85 1.71
CA ILE A 285 8.56 -3.03 2.23
C ILE A 285 9.78 -3.92 2.55
N ARG A 286 9.55 -5.14 3.06
CA ARG A 286 10.64 -6.08 3.35
C ARG A 286 11.33 -6.58 2.09
N THR A 287 10.58 -6.88 1.03
CA THR A 287 11.05 -7.49 -0.23
C THR A 287 11.53 -6.48 -1.27
N GLN A 288 11.25 -5.19 -1.13
CA GLN A 288 11.61 -4.11 -2.07
C GLN A 288 13.12 -3.97 -2.37
N SER A 289 14.00 -4.65 -1.62
CA SER A 289 15.46 -4.60 -1.83
C SER A 289 16.15 -5.97 -1.90
N ASP A 290 15.41 -7.07 -1.99
CA ASP A 290 16.03 -8.39 -2.15
C ASP A 290 16.77 -8.55 -3.51
N ASP A 291 16.47 -7.69 -4.50
CA ASP A 291 17.20 -7.64 -5.79
C ASP A 291 18.62 -7.04 -5.67
N ALA A 292 18.98 -6.42 -4.54
CA ALA A 292 20.29 -5.79 -4.31
C ALA A 292 21.20 -6.58 -3.35
N ILE A 293 20.89 -7.84 -3.05
CA ILE A 293 21.71 -8.71 -2.17
C ILE A 293 22.98 -9.23 -2.90
N SER A 294 23.22 -8.85 -4.15
CA SER A 294 24.37 -9.32 -4.93
C SER A 294 25.71 -8.59 -4.67
N GLU A 295 25.78 -7.63 -3.75
CA GLU A 295 27.05 -7.04 -3.32
C GLU A 295 27.30 -7.32 -1.84
N ILE A 296 27.87 -8.48 -1.58
CA ILE A 296 28.63 -8.75 -0.35
C ILE A 296 29.73 -7.67 -0.30
N ILE A 297 29.49 -6.58 0.42
CA ILE A 297 30.56 -5.69 0.86
C ILE A 297 31.31 -6.48 1.93
N PRO A 298 32.58 -6.89 1.71
CA PRO A 298 33.40 -7.42 2.77
C PRO A 298 33.82 -6.22 3.63
N SER A 299 32.90 -5.72 4.45
CA SER A 299 33.27 -4.77 5.49
C SER A 299 33.85 -5.59 6.64
N ASP A 300 35.15 -5.41 6.89
CA ASP A 300 35.85 -5.86 8.10
C ASP A 300 35.32 -5.15 9.38
N SER A 301 34.24 -4.35 9.30
CA SER A 301 33.55 -3.83 10.48
C SER A 301 32.79 -4.93 11.22
N LEU A 302 32.93 -4.92 12.54
CA LEU A 302 32.21 -5.81 13.46
C LEU A 302 30.70 -5.58 13.42
N GLU A 303 30.25 -4.36 13.09
CA GLU A 303 28.84 -3.96 13.01
C GLU A 303 28.57 -3.19 11.71
N ALA A 304 27.43 -3.48 11.07
CA ALA A 304 26.96 -2.74 9.90
C ALA A 304 26.00 -1.62 10.32
N VAL A 305 26.11 -0.46 9.66
CA VAL A 305 25.30 0.73 9.96
C VAL A 305 23.84 0.51 9.52
N THR A 306 22.90 0.91 10.37
CA THR A 306 21.46 0.96 10.06
C THR A 306 21.18 2.07 9.04
N THR A 307 20.61 1.71 7.88
CA THR A 307 20.27 2.65 6.81
C THR A 307 18.86 3.21 7.00
N GLU A 308 18.52 4.30 6.30
CA GLU A 308 17.14 4.82 6.27
C GLU A 308 16.14 3.79 5.72
N GLU A 309 16.59 2.89 4.84
CA GLU A 309 15.77 1.81 4.31
C GLU A 309 15.49 0.74 5.36
N ASP A 310 16.51 0.39 6.16
CA ASP A 310 16.32 -0.50 7.31
C ASP A 310 15.31 0.11 8.30
N GLN A 311 15.39 1.42 8.54
CA GLN A 311 14.45 2.13 9.41
C GLN A 311 13.01 2.03 8.89
N ARG A 312 12.79 2.17 7.58
CA ARG A 312 11.45 1.98 6.99
C ARG A 312 10.93 0.56 7.19
N LYS A 313 11.80 -0.46 7.07
CA LYS A 313 11.44 -1.86 7.34
C LYS A 313 11.07 -2.08 8.82
N ILE A 314 11.82 -1.44 9.74
CA ILE A 314 11.53 -1.47 11.18
C ILE A 314 10.17 -0.83 11.47
N ASP A 315 9.92 0.35 10.92
CA ASP A 315 8.67 1.09 11.16
C ASP A 315 7.45 0.40 10.56
N ALA A 316 7.63 -0.36 9.47
CA ALA A 316 6.56 -1.15 8.88
C ALA A 316 5.95 -2.15 9.87
N ILE A 317 6.75 -2.74 10.78
CA ILE A 317 6.25 -3.68 11.81
C ILE A 317 5.18 -3.04 12.71
N THR A 318 5.25 -1.72 12.90
CA THR A 318 4.26 -0.96 13.71
C THR A 318 2.84 -1.15 13.17
N TRP A 319 2.67 -1.29 11.85
CA TRP A 319 1.37 -1.54 11.24
C TRP A 319 0.69 -2.81 11.75
N LEU A 320 1.46 -3.88 11.93
CA LEU A 320 0.96 -5.18 12.41
C LEU A 320 0.73 -5.19 13.92
N VAL A 321 1.45 -4.37 14.68
CA VAL A 321 1.33 -4.31 16.14
C VAL A 321 0.05 -3.59 16.58
N PHE A 322 -0.50 -2.68 15.75
CA PHE A 322 -1.72 -1.92 16.08
C PHE A 322 -2.95 -2.81 16.31
N ASP A 323 -3.12 -3.88 15.51
CA ASP A 323 -4.23 -4.82 15.69
C ASP A 323 -3.77 -6.03 16.53
N PRO A 324 -4.31 -6.24 17.75
CA PRO A 324 -4.01 -7.41 18.55
C PRO A 324 -4.24 -8.73 17.83
N TRP A 325 -5.21 -8.81 16.89
CA TRP A 325 -5.48 -10.03 16.12
C TRP A 325 -4.37 -10.38 15.13
N GLN A 326 -3.55 -9.41 14.74
CA GLN A 326 -2.40 -9.60 13.85
C GLN A 326 -1.10 -9.91 14.59
N ARG A 327 -1.15 -10.10 15.91
CA ARG A 327 0.07 -10.26 16.70
C ARG A 327 0.92 -11.47 16.31
N SER A 328 0.30 -12.56 15.85
CA SER A 328 1.03 -13.73 15.36
C SER A 328 1.80 -13.42 14.07
N GLU A 329 1.19 -12.71 13.13
CA GLU A 329 1.84 -12.27 11.89
C GLU A 329 2.93 -11.21 12.18
N ALA A 330 2.66 -10.26 13.09
CA ALA A 330 3.64 -9.29 13.55
C ALA A 330 4.92 -9.98 14.07
N LEU A 331 4.75 -11.06 14.85
CA LEU A 331 5.86 -11.84 15.39
C LEU A 331 6.65 -12.55 14.29
N LYS A 332 5.96 -13.17 13.32
CA LYS A 332 6.59 -13.86 12.17
C LYS A 332 7.41 -12.90 11.31
N GLN A 333 6.83 -11.75 10.95
CA GLN A 333 7.50 -10.74 10.12
C GLN A 333 8.66 -10.07 10.89
N SER A 334 8.49 -9.80 12.18
CA SER A 334 9.55 -9.31 13.07
C SER A 334 10.72 -10.29 13.12
N ASN A 335 10.46 -11.58 13.35
CA ASN A 335 11.50 -12.61 13.34
C ASN A 335 12.21 -12.67 11.99
N ALA A 336 11.47 -12.65 10.88
CA ALA A 336 12.05 -12.65 9.54
C ALA A 336 13.00 -11.47 9.30
N LEU A 337 12.60 -10.27 9.70
CA LEU A 337 13.43 -9.07 9.59
C LEU A 337 14.68 -9.14 10.50
N ILE A 338 14.51 -9.64 11.72
CA ILE A 338 15.63 -9.85 12.66
C ILE A 338 16.62 -10.88 12.10
N ARG A 339 16.16 -11.98 11.48
CA ARG A 339 17.04 -12.96 10.84
C ARG A 339 17.93 -12.28 9.79
N THR A 340 17.35 -11.45 8.92
CA THR A 340 18.10 -10.68 7.92
C THR A 340 19.12 -9.73 8.56
N PHE A 341 18.73 -8.99 9.61
CA PHE A 341 19.65 -8.08 10.30
C PHE A 341 20.78 -8.81 11.03
N LEU A 342 20.52 -9.96 11.64
CA LEU A 342 21.55 -10.78 12.29
C LEU A 342 22.52 -11.39 11.26
N GLU A 343 22.04 -11.84 10.10
CA GLU A 343 22.90 -12.26 8.99
C GLU A 343 23.83 -11.12 8.55
N LEU A 344 23.32 -9.88 8.49
CA LEU A 344 24.06 -8.68 8.12
C LEU A 344 24.88 -8.02 9.27
N LYS A 345 24.88 -8.59 10.49
CA LYS A 345 25.50 -7.99 11.71
C LYS A 345 24.97 -6.60 12.08
N LYS A 346 23.72 -6.29 11.75
CA LYS A 346 23.03 -5.06 12.17
C LYS A 346 22.34 -5.29 13.51
N HIS A 347 23.12 -5.46 14.58
CA HIS A 347 22.60 -5.84 15.90
C HIS A 347 21.68 -4.77 16.50
N ASP A 348 21.98 -3.50 16.30
CA ASP A 348 21.12 -2.39 16.76
C ASP A 348 19.77 -2.37 16.04
N ALA A 349 19.75 -2.57 14.72
CA ALA A 349 18.50 -2.68 13.97
C ALA A 349 17.67 -3.88 14.43
N ALA A 350 18.30 -5.04 14.66
CA ALA A 350 17.63 -6.22 15.22
C ALA A 350 17.01 -5.94 16.60
N ARG A 351 17.71 -5.20 17.46
CA ARG A 351 17.23 -4.79 18.78
C ARG A 351 16.04 -3.85 18.67
N GLU A 352 16.08 -2.90 17.74
CA GLU A 352 14.99 -1.96 17.52
C GLU A 352 13.71 -2.68 17.06
N VAL A 353 13.82 -3.62 16.11
CA VAL A 353 12.69 -4.47 15.70
C VAL A 353 12.13 -5.27 16.89
N PHE A 354 13.02 -5.84 17.70
CA PHE A 354 12.62 -6.62 18.87
C PHE A 354 11.83 -5.77 19.87
N GLN A 355 12.25 -4.52 20.11
CA GLN A 355 11.58 -3.59 21.02
C GLN A 355 10.22 -3.10 20.51
N LYS A 356 9.99 -3.09 19.19
CA LYS A 356 8.68 -2.75 18.60
C LYS A 356 7.62 -3.81 18.88
N VAL A 357 8.01 -5.06 19.15
CA VAL A 357 7.10 -6.14 19.53
C VAL A 357 6.77 -6.02 21.03
N PRO A 358 5.50 -5.84 21.41
CA PRO A 358 5.14 -5.69 22.83
C PRO A 358 5.46 -6.95 23.64
N ALA A 359 5.86 -6.80 24.90
CA ALA A 359 6.21 -7.94 25.77
C ALA A 359 5.05 -8.91 26.03
N ASP A 360 3.79 -8.43 25.93
CA ASP A 360 2.58 -9.24 26.09
C ASP A 360 2.20 -10.04 24.84
N SER A 361 3.01 -9.99 23.78
CA SER A 361 2.66 -10.55 22.47
C SER A 361 2.39 -12.05 22.51
N ILE A 362 3.18 -12.82 23.25
CA ILE A 362 2.99 -14.28 23.36
C ILE A 362 1.64 -14.58 24.05
N ASP A 363 1.32 -13.85 25.13
CA ASP A 363 0.06 -14.00 25.85
C ASP A 363 -1.15 -13.62 24.98
N VAL A 364 -1.03 -12.54 24.19
CA VAL A 364 -2.06 -12.09 23.25
C VAL A 364 -2.28 -13.12 22.15
N ILE A 365 -1.22 -13.69 21.57
CA ILE A 365 -1.31 -14.74 20.55
C ILE A 365 -2.04 -15.96 21.12
N MET A 366 -1.65 -16.42 22.30
CA MET A 366 -2.30 -17.56 22.96
C MET A 366 -3.79 -17.29 23.24
N ARG A 367 -4.12 -16.10 23.75
CA ARG A 367 -5.51 -15.71 24.05
C ARG A 367 -6.37 -15.61 22.79
N ASN A 368 -5.85 -15.04 21.71
CA ASN A 368 -6.56 -14.91 20.44
C ASN A 368 -6.81 -16.29 19.80
N TRP A 369 -5.80 -17.18 19.88
CA TRP A 369 -5.94 -18.55 19.43
C TRP A 369 -6.98 -19.32 20.22
N GLN A 370 -6.91 -19.28 21.55
CA GLN A 370 -7.90 -19.91 22.44
C GLN A 370 -9.32 -19.41 22.18
N SER A 371 -9.48 -18.13 21.84
CA SER A 371 -10.78 -17.54 21.50
C SER A 371 -11.33 -18.06 20.17
N SER A 372 -10.47 -18.49 19.24
CA SER A 372 -10.86 -18.90 17.89
C SER A 372 -10.98 -20.43 17.74
N ALA A 373 -10.03 -21.17 18.30
CA ALA A 373 -9.88 -22.63 18.15
C ALA A 373 -10.11 -23.40 19.47
N GLY A 374 -10.49 -22.71 20.55
CA GLY A 374 -10.80 -23.33 21.84
C GLY A 374 -9.58 -23.98 22.50
N SER A 375 -9.60 -25.31 22.61
CA SER A 375 -8.56 -26.09 23.31
C SER A 375 -7.55 -26.75 22.36
N GLU A 376 -7.58 -26.43 21.06
CA GLU A 376 -6.61 -26.97 20.11
C GLU A 376 -5.21 -26.38 20.34
N PRO A 377 -4.13 -27.18 20.15
CA PRO A 377 -2.77 -26.67 20.23
C PRO A 377 -2.56 -25.58 19.16
N LEU A 378 -1.63 -24.67 19.42
CA LEU A 378 -1.24 -23.63 18.45
C LEU A 378 -0.85 -24.26 17.10
N PRO A 379 -1.05 -23.55 15.97
CA PRO A 379 -0.48 -23.96 14.70
C PRO A 379 1.04 -24.13 14.82
N PRO A 380 1.65 -25.12 14.12
CA PRO A 380 3.11 -25.29 14.12
C PRO A 380 3.87 -24.01 13.81
N ASP A 381 3.38 -23.22 12.85
CA ASP A 381 4.04 -21.99 12.40
C ASP A 381 4.05 -20.90 13.48
N ASP A 382 2.98 -20.78 14.26
CA ASP A 382 2.88 -19.82 15.35
C ASP A 382 3.75 -20.26 16.54
N ASP A 383 3.75 -21.56 16.84
CA ASP A 383 4.55 -22.16 17.91
C ASP A 383 6.05 -22.03 17.61
N ASN A 384 6.47 -22.34 16.38
CA ASN A 384 7.84 -22.14 15.92
C ASN A 384 8.23 -20.65 15.91
N ALA A 385 7.31 -19.74 15.54
CA ALA A 385 7.59 -18.30 15.60
C ALA A 385 7.78 -17.80 17.04
N ILE A 386 6.98 -18.28 18.00
CA ILE A 386 7.17 -17.97 19.42
C ILE A 386 8.53 -18.49 19.91
N ARG A 387 8.86 -19.74 19.58
CA ARG A 387 10.16 -20.33 19.94
C ARG A 387 11.32 -19.55 19.36
N GLU A 388 11.24 -19.20 18.08
CA GLU A 388 12.25 -18.41 17.39
C GLU A 388 12.42 -17.03 18.04
N HIS A 389 11.32 -16.36 18.39
CA HIS A 389 11.37 -15.08 19.10
C HIS A 389 12.10 -15.19 20.44
N LEU A 390 11.86 -16.27 21.20
CA LEU A 390 12.58 -16.55 22.45
C LEU A 390 14.07 -16.87 22.23
N CYS A 391 14.40 -17.56 21.14
CA CYS A 391 15.79 -17.80 20.73
C CYS A 391 16.49 -16.46 20.45
N ILE A 392 15.87 -15.59 19.65
CA ILE A 392 16.37 -14.24 19.35
C ILE A 392 16.57 -13.45 20.64
N LYS A 393 15.57 -13.44 21.53
CA LYS A 393 15.67 -12.77 22.84
C LYS A 393 16.90 -13.24 23.63
N SER A 394 17.07 -14.55 23.78
CA SER A 394 18.20 -15.11 24.52
C SER A 394 19.55 -14.72 23.93
N TYR A 395 19.64 -14.61 22.60
CA TYR A 395 20.86 -14.21 21.92
C TYR A 395 21.16 -12.71 22.10
N LEU A 396 20.16 -11.84 21.97
CA LEU A 396 20.30 -10.41 22.22
C LEU A 396 20.68 -10.14 23.68
N ASP A 397 20.03 -10.82 24.64
CA ASP A 397 20.36 -10.73 26.07
C ASP A 397 21.83 -11.15 26.35
N ALA A 398 22.34 -12.15 25.64
CA ALA A 398 23.73 -12.60 25.76
C ALA A 398 24.74 -11.57 25.21
N LEU A 399 24.42 -10.94 24.06
CA LEU A 399 25.24 -9.86 23.51
C LEU A 399 25.25 -8.63 24.42
N ASP A 400 24.10 -8.28 25.02
CA ASP A 400 23.98 -7.16 25.96
C ASP A 400 24.78 -7.38 27.22
N ALA A 401 24.67 -8.57 27.82
CA ALA A 401 25.49 -8.94 28.96
C ALA A 401 26.99 -8.83 28.64
N PHE A 402 27.41 -9.29 27.44
CA PHE A 402 28.80 -9.19 27.01
C PHE A 402 29.24 -7.73 26.84
N ASN A 403 28.42 -6.89 26.22
CA ASN A 403 28.72 -5.47 26.02
C ASN A 403 28.82 -4.72 27.35
N ASP A 404 27.93 -4.99 28.30
CA ASP A 404 27.99 -4.42 29.65
C ASP A 404 29.26 -4.84 30.38
N TRP A 405 29.63 -6.12 30.30
CA TRP A 405 30.89 -6.64 30.83
C TRP A 405 32.10 -5.98 30.16
N PHE A 406 32.12 -5.91 28.83
CA PHE A 406 33.22 -5.39 28.04
C PHE A 406 33.48 -3.91 28.36
N ASN A 407 32.40 -3.12 28.43
CA ASN A 407 32.46 -1.70 28.80
C ASN A 407 32.94 -1.51 30.25
N HIS A 408 32.48 -2.34 31.19
CA HIS A 408 32.94 -2.27 32.58
C HIS A 408 34.41 -2.66 32.73
N TYR A 409 34.86 -3.67 31.99
CA TYR A 409 36.25 -4.12 32.02
C TYR A 409 37.23 -3.07 31.45
N HIS A 410 36.93 -2.51 30.27
CA HIS A 410 37.86 -1.60 29.58
C HIS A 410 37.76 -0.15 30.05
N ASN A 411 36.55 0.34 30.36
CA ASN A 411 36.33 1.79 30.56
C ASN A 411 36.16 2.18 32.03
N LYS A 412 35.93 1.23 32.95
CA LYS A 412 35.64 1.52 34.36
C LYS A 412 36.72 1.04 35.33
N LYS A 413 37.86 0.55 34.84
CA LYS A 413 38.97 0.12 35.70
C LYS A 413 39.62 1.35 36.38
N PRO A 414 39.73 1.39 37.71
CA PRO A 414 40.37 2.51 38.41
C PRO A 414 41.85 2.64 38.05
N ASN A 415 42.35 3.88 38.02
CA ASN A 415 43.76 4.18 37.80
C ASN A 415 44.50 4.28 39.13
N GLY A 416 45.67 3.65 39.23
CA GLY A 416 46.49 3.71 40.44
C GLY A 416 47.03 5.13 40.69
N PRO A 417 47.23 5.53 41.97
CA PRO A 417 47.84 6.80 42.31
C PRO A 417 49.29 6.86 41.82
N VAL A 418 49.74 8.03 41.36
CA VAL A 418 51.10 8.21 40.83
C VAL A 418 52.06 8.55 41.97
N TYR A 419 53.05 7.67 42.19
CA TYR A 419 54.08 7.91 43.18
C TYR A 419 55.08 8.99 42.71
N GLN A 420 55.36 9.97 43.58
CA GLN A 420 56.37 11.00 43.34
C GLN A 420 57.53 10.85 44.33
N GLU A 421 58.73 10.51 43.84
CA GLU A 421 59.92 10.26 44.68
C GLU A 421 60.39 11.48 45.49
N SER A 422 60.03 12.71 45.08
CA SER A 422 60.36 13.97 45.75
C SER A 422 59.24 14.51 46.66
N ALA A 423 58.28 13.68 47.05
CA ALA A 423 57.07 14.08 47.79
C ALA A 423 57.33 14.56 49.24
N SER A 424 56.67 15.64 49.64
CA SER A 424 56.66 16.13 51.03
C SER A 424 55.96 15.15 51.98
N PHE A 425 56.14 15.28 53.30
CA PHE A 425 55.43 14.45 54.29
C PHE A 425 53.89 14.52 54.12
N HIS A 426 53.36 15.70 53.83
CA HIS A 426 51.94 15.89 53.55
C HIS A 426 51.50 15.16 52.27
N ASP A 427 52.34 15.14 51.24
CA ASP A 427 52.08 14.45 49.98
C ASP A 427 52.13 12.93 50.15
N ARG A 428 52.97 12.41 51.07
CA ARG A 428 52.99 10.99 51.44
C ARG A 428 51.70 10.56 52.14
N VAL A 429 51.19 11.35 53.08
CA VAL A 429 49.90 11.07 53.75
C VAL A 429 48.74 11.14 52.75
N ARG A 430 48.79 12.08 51.80
CA ARG A 430 47.82 12.16 50.71
C ARG A 430 47.88 10.93 49.80
N PHE A 431 49.08 10.51 49.39
CA PHE A 431 49.28 9.29 48.60
C PHE A 431 48.73 8.05 49.32
N GLU A 432 48.97 7.89 50.63
CA GLU A 432 48.42 6.79 51.42
C GLU A 432 46.88 6.79 51.49
N HIS A 433 46.26 7.97 51.46
CA HIS A 433 44.80 8.09 51.40
C HIS A 433 44.26 7.74 50.01
N GLU A 434 44.90 8.28 48.96
CA GLU A 434 44.57 7.98 47.56
C GLU A 434 44.77 6.50 47.23
N GLU A 435 45.78 5.84 47.82
CA GLU A 435 46.02 4.40 47.72
C GLU A 435 44.89 3.58 48.37
N ARG A 436 44.45 3.96 49.59
CA ARG A 436 43.31 3.31 50.24
C ARG A 436 41.99 3.50 49.48
N GLU A 437 41.77 4.69 48.93
CA GLU A 437 40.59 4.96 48.08
C GLU A 437 40.64 4.12 46.80
N PHE A 438 41.81 4.06 46.15
CA PHE A 438 42.03 3.23 44.98
C PHE A 438 41.77 1.74 45.26
N GLU A 439 42.27 1.19 46.37
CA GLU A 439 42.01 -0.20 46.76
C GLU A 439 40.51 -0.47 46.97
N MET A 440 39.78 0.47 47.59
CA MET A 440 38.33 0.36 47.77
C MET A 440 37.58 0.39 46.44
N GLU A 441 37.96 1.27 45.52
CA GLU A 441 37.36 1.36 44.18
C GLU A 441 37.68 0.13 43.33
N LEU A 442 38.91 -0.37 43.40
CA LEU A 442 39.35 -1.57 42.69
C LEU A 442 38.55 -2.81 43.15
N ASN A 443 38.34 -2.96 44.45
CA ASN A 443 37.52 -4.04 45.00
C ASN A 443 36.05 -3.95 44.53
N LYS A 444 35.46 -2.75 44.50
CA LYS A 444 34.09 -2.55 43.99
C LYS A 444 33.99 -2.87 42.49
N TRP A 445 35.00 -2.44 41.73
CA TRP A 445 35.10 -2.73 40.30
C TRP A 445 35.17 -4.25 40.05
N ASP A 446 36.01 -4.98 40.80
CA ASP A 446 36.17 -6.43 40.65
C ASP A 446 34.93 -7.23 41.10
N GLN A 447 34.24 -6.79 42.16
CA GLN A 447 32.95 -7.37 42.57
C GLN A 447 31.89 -7.22 41.48
N THR A 448 31.76 -6.01 40.92
CA THR A 448 30.82 -5.74 39.82
C THR A 448 31.20 -6.56 38.59
N LEU A 449 32.49 -6.65 38.27
CA LEU A 449 32.99 -7.42 37.15
C LEU A 449 32.68 -8.92 37.31
N SER A 450 32.80 -9.47 38.52
CA SER A 450 32.46 -10.86 38.82
C SER A 450 30.97 -11.16 38.63
N ILE A 451 30.10 -10.22 39.02
CA ILE A 451 28.65 -10.33 38.76
C ILE A 451 28.37 -10.31 37.26
N LEU A 452 28.95 -9.36 36.53
CA LEU A 452 28.79 -9.27 35.08
C LEU A 452 29.32 -10.51 34.36
N THR A 453 30.47 -11.06 34.77
CA THR A 453 31.01 -12.31 34.23
C THR A 453 30.02 -13.45 34.41
N LYS A 454 29.43 -13.60 35.60
CA LYS A 454 28.41 -14.62 35.84
C LYS A 454 27.19 -14.42 34.94
N THR A 455 26.69 -13.19 34.83
CA THR A 455 25.56 -12.86 33.95
C THR A 455 25.85 -13.24 32.50
N VAL A 456 27.05 -12.94 31.99
CA VAL A 456 27.47 -13.33 30.62
C VAL A 456 27.48 -14.84 30.46
N CYS A 457 28.01 -15.58 31.43
CA CYS A 457 28.03 -17.04 31.37
C CYS A 457 26.60 -17.59 31.35
N ASP A 458 25.76 -17.14 32.27
CA ASP A 458 24.37 -17.60 32.39
C ASP A 458 23.58 -17.33 31.10
N THR A 459 23.68 -16.11 30.53
CA THR A 459 23.00 -15.77 29.28
C THR A 459 23.58 -16.48 28.07
N ALA A 460 24.90 -16.68 28.00
CA ALA A 460 25.53 -17.42 26.93
C ALA A 460 25.13 -18.90 26.95
N TYR A 461 25.11 -19.55 28.11
CA TYR A 461 24.66 -20.94 28.23
C TYR A 461 23.17 -21.11 27.94
N ASN A 462 22.33 -20.11 28.22
CA ASN A 462 20.92 -20.15 27.79
C ASN A 462 20.77 -20.27 26.27
N VAL A 463 21.72 -19.72 25.49
CA VAL A 463 21.75 -19.85 24.02
C VAL A 463 22.39 -21.18 23.62
N LEU A 464 23.55 -21.52 24.16
CA LEU A 464 24.29 -22.73 23.77
C LEU A 464 23.52 -24.02 24.11
N LEU A 465 22.88 -24.02 25.27
CA LEU A 465 22.13 -25.16 25.84
C LEU A 465 20.62 -24.89 25.80
N PHE A 466 20.15 -24.18 24.76
CA PHE A 466 18.76 -23.79 24.65
C PHE A 466 17.83 -25.01 24.66
N VAL A 467 16.81 -24.94 25.52
CA VAL A 467 15.96 -26.09 25.87
C VAL A 467 15.24 -26.72 24.67
N ASN A 468 15.00 -28.02 24.76
CA ASN A 468 14.22 -28.81 23.80
C ASN A 468 14.76 -28.68 22.36
N GLY A 469 15.93 -29.27 22.08
CA GLY A 469 16.45 -29.39 20.71
C GLY A 469 17.36 -28.27 20.21
N GLY A 470 17.68 -27.27 21.03
CA GLY A 470 18.69 -26.26 20.73
C GLY A 470 18.18 -24.97 20.07
N TRP A 471 19.07 -23.97 20.01
CA TRP A 471 18.77 -22.60 19.60
C TRP A 471 18.47 -22.48 18.09
N MET A 472 17.41 -21.78 17.70
CA MET A 472 17.00 -21.64 16.29
C MET A 472 16.76 -22.99 15.59
N VAL A 473 16.17 -23.95 16.31
CA VAL A 473 15.74 -25.25 15.78
C VAL A 473 14.25 -25.42 16.04
N ASP A 474 13.48 -25.60 14.96
CA ASP A 474 12.03 -25.85 15.04
C ASP A 474 11.74 -27.20 15.72
N GLN A 475 10.63 -27.27 16.45
CA GLN A 475 10.21 -28.49 17.16
C GLN A 475 9.04 -29.19 16.48
N ARG A 476 8.31 -28.47 15.64
CA ARG A 476 7.15 -28.99 14.93
C ARG A 476 7.32 -28.75 13.44
N GLU A 477 7.09 -29.78 12.65
CA GLU A 477 7.06 -29.64 11.20
C GLU A 477 5.81 -28.85 10.80
N GLY A 478 6.02 -27.76 10.05
CA GLY A 478 4.96 -26.96 9.47
C GLY A 478 4.22 -27.71 8.36
N HIS A 479 3.04 -27.20 7.98
CA HIS A 479 2.26 -27.78 6.88
C HIS A 479 2.90 -27.50 5.51
N ASP A 480 3.71 -26.44 5.40
CA ASP A 480 4.50 -26.08 4.22
C ASP A 480 5.91 -25.63 4.67
N PRO A 481 6.97 -26.44 4.45
CA PRO A 481 8.31 -26.09 4.90
C PRO A 481 8.88 -24.95 4.06
N ASP A 482 8.98 -23.76 4.66
CA ASP A 482 9.71 -22.63 4.10
C ASP A 482 11.22 -22.93 4.09
N ALA A 483 11.71 -23.42 2.95
CA ALA A 483 13.11 -23.77 2.76
C ALA A 483 14.05 -22.55 2.95
N ILE A 484 13.61 -21.34 2.59
CA ILE A 484 14.40 -20.13 2.73
C ILE A 484 14.59 -19.82 4.22
N ARG A 485 13.51 -19.89 5.01
CA ARG A 485 13.59 -19.75 6.46
C ARG A 485 14.46 -20.85 7.08
N GLY A 486 14.29 -22.11 6.68
CA GLY A 486 15.10 -23.23 7.17
C GLY A 486 16.59 -22.98 6.97
N ASP A 487 16.99 -22.57 5.77
CA ASP A 487 18.38 -22.25 5.45
C ASP A 487 18.91 -21.05 6.27
N GLN A 488 18.09 -20.01 6.48
CA GLN A 488 18.44 -18.87 7.33
C GLN A 488 18.73 -19.31 8.78
N LEU A 489 17.89 -20.17 9.36
CA LEU A 489 18.08 -20.67 10.73
C LEU A 489 19.42 -21.42 10.88
N VAL A 490 19.76 -22.26 9.91
CA VAL A 490 21.03 -22.99 9.89
C VAL A 490 22.21 -22.02 9.78
N ARG A 491 22.16 -21.05 8.85
CA ARG A 491 23.22 -20.05 8.69
C ARG A 491 23.43 -19.18 9.93
N LEU A 492 22.35 -18.82 10.61
CA LEU A 492 22.42 -18.08 11.87
C LEU A 492 23.11 -18.91 12.95
N ARG A 493 22.79 -20.21 13.07
CA ARG A 493 23.50 -21.12 13.99
C ARG A 493 24.99 -21.16 13.68
N GLU A 494 25.36 -21.40 12.42
CA GLU A 494 26.76 -21.48 11.96
C GLU A 494 27.57 -20.22 12.21
N ARG A 495 26.92 -19.07 12.42
CA ARG A 495 27.59 -17.78 12.67
C ARG A 495 27.55 -17.38 14.14
N CYS A 496 26.38 -17.43 14.75
CA CYS A 496 26.12 -16.90 16.09
C CYS A 496 26.68 -17.80 17.19
N ILE A 497 26.59 -19.14 17.05
CA ILE A 497 27.08 -20.08 18.06
C ILE A 497 28.62 -20.02 18.17
N PRO A 498 29.40 -20.14 17.08
CA PRO A 498 30.86 -20.02 17.16
C PRO A 498 31.34 -18.67 17.69
N LEU A 499 30.66 -17.59 17.30
CA LEU A 499 30.94 -16.25 17.83
C LEU A 499 30.72 -16.21 19.34
N LEU A 500 29.56 -16.67 19.84
CA LEU A 500 29.24 -16.64 21.25
C LEU A 500 30.20 -17.50 22.08
N CYS A 501 30.57 -18.70 21.62
CA CYS A 501 31.60 -19.51 22.28
C CYS A 501 32.94 -18.77 22.36
N THR A 502 33.32 -18.05 21.31
CA THR A 502 34.56 -17.26 21.28
C THR A 502 34.52 -16.08 22.24
N LEU A 503 33.37 -15.39 22.34
CA LEU A 503 33.15 -14.30 23.29
C LEU A 503 33.20 -14.83 24.73
N LEU A 504 32.49 -15.93 25.01
CA LEU A 504 32.46 -16.57 26.32
C LEU A 504 33.87 -17.02 26.76
N HIS A 505 34.62 -17.68 25.87
CA HIS A 505 36.03 -18.00 26.14
C HIS A 505 36.85 -16.76 26.48
N THR A 506 36.67 -15.65 25.74
CA THR A 506 37.42 -14.41 25.98
C THR A 506 37.13 -13.84 27.37
N VAL A 507 35.87 -13.84 27.79
CA VAL A 507 35.46 -13.43 29.14
C VAL A 507 36.10 -14.31 30.21
N LEU A 508 35.96 -15.63 30.09
CA LEU A 508 36.49 -16.60 31.07
C LEU A 508 38.03 -16.53 31.16
N HIS A 509 38.71 -16.49 30.02
CA HIS A 509 40.17 -16.40 29.96
C HIS A 509 40.69 -15.11 30.58
N THR A 510 40.04 -13.97 30.29
CA THR A 510 40.42 -12.67 30.84
C THR A 510 40.19 -12.58 32.36
N ARG A 511 39.22 -13.34 32.88
CA ARG A 511 38.99 -13.47 34.33
C ARG A 511 39.86 -14.53 35.01
N GLY A 512 40.71 -15.24 34.27
CA GLY A 512 41.53 -16.32 34.82
C GLY A 512 40.74 -17.59 35.18
N LEU A 513 39.50 -17.72 34.70
CA LEU A 513 38.65 -18.90 34.90
C LEU A 513 39.01 -19.99 33.87
N TYR A 514 40.28 -20.36 33.82
CA TYR A 514 40.83 -21.21 32.75
C TYR A 514 40.24 -22.62 32.73
N ARG A 515 39.86 -23.17 33.89
CA ARG A 515 39.18 -24.47 33.97
C ARG A 515 37.81 -24.44 33.29
N GLU A 516 37.06 -23.36 33.47
CA GLU A 516 35.77 -23.16 32.80
C GLU A 516 35.94 -22.95 31.29
N CYS A 517 37.04 -22.30 30.85
CA CYS A 517 37.36 -22.24 29.42
C CYS A 517 37.46 -23.64 28.81
N LEU A 518 38.11 -24.58 29.50
CA LEU A 518 38.31 -25.94 28.99
C LEU A 518 37.03 -26.77 29.02
N ALA A 519 36.16 -26.55 30.01
CA ALA A 519 34.84 -27.18 30.05
C ALA A 519 33.98 -26.84 28.82
N LEU A 520 34.22 -25.70 28.15
CA LEU A 520 33.56 -25.38 26.87
C LEU A 520 33.82 -26.43 25.79
N ALA A 521 34.96 -27.14 25.82
CA ALA A 521 35.23 -28.22 24.88
C ALA A 521 34.24 -29.37 25.06
N ASP A 522 33.92 -29.71 26.30
CA ASP A 522 32.97 -30.77 26.64
C ASP A 522 31.56 -30.39 26.19
N GLU A 523 31.15 -29.14 26.44
CA GLU A 523 29.85 -28.62 26.00
C GLU A 523 29.73 -28.60 24.47
N ILE A 524 30.78 -28.20 23.75
CA ILE A 524 30.78 -28.19 22.28
C ILE A 524 30.76 -29.60 21.70
N ALA A 525 31.51 -30.53 22.30
CA ALA A 525 31.62 -31.92 21.88
C ALA A 525 30.44 -32.79 22.34
N SER A 526 29.57 -32.26 23.21
CA SER A 526 28.42 -32.99 23.74
C SER A 526 27.50 -33.51 22.63
N GLU A 527 27.11 -34.78 22.75
CA GLU A 527 26.15 -35.41 21.86
C GLU A 527 24.71 -34.97 22.12
N GLU A 528 24.44 -34.29 23.24
CA GLU A 528 23.11 -33.79 23.57
C GLU A 528 22.69 -32.65 22.64
N PHE A 529 23.57 -31.66 22.45
CA PHE A 529 23.32 -30.46 21.64
C PHE A 529 24.04 -30.47 20.29
N GLN A 530 25.05 -31.35 20.14
CA GLN A 530 25.83 -31.54 18.91
C GLN A 530 26.38 -30.23 18.32
N LEU A 531 26.80 -29.30 19.19
CA LEU A 531 27.24 -27.96 18.78
C LEU A 531 28.43 -28.02 17.82
N TYR A 532 29.30 -29.02 17.93
CA TYR A 532 30.43 -29.26 17.03
C TYR A 532 30.04 -29.32 15.54
N LYS A 533 28.80 -29.71 15.19
CA LYS A 533 28.32 -29.77 13.80
C LYS A 533 28.10 -28.40 13.18
N VAL A 534 27.91 -27.38 14.02
CA VAL A 534 27.63 -26.01 13.62
C VAL A 534 28.91 -25.25 13.27
N PHE A 535 30.07 -25.71 13.76
CA PHE A 535 31.34 -25.07 13.51
C PHE A 535 31.98 -25.54 12.20
N LYS A 536 32.62 -24.62 11.48
CA LYS A 536 33.54 -24.97 10.40
C LYS A 536 34.83 -25.53 10.98
N LYS A 537 35.52 -26.39 10.21
CA LYS A 537 36.78 -27.00 10.64
C LYS A 537 37.85 -25.99 11.05
N GLU A 538 37.94 -24.85 10.35
CA GLU A 538 38.89 -23.80 10.69
C GLU A 538 38.52 -23.05 11.98
N GLU A 539 37.23 -22.84 12.24
CA GLU A 539 36.74 -22.22 13.48
C GLU A 539 37.02 -23.12 14.68
N LEU A 540 36.82 -24.45 14.56
CA LEU A 540 37.19 -25.40 15.60
C LEU A 540 38.70 -25.38 15.89
N LYS A 541 39.55 -25.33 14.86
CA LYS A 541 41.00 -25.23 15.06
C LYS A 541 41.39 -23.94 15.79
N GLN A 542 40.78 -22.81 15.42
CA GLN A 542 41.00 -21.53 16.10
C GLN A 542 40.52 -21.58 17.55
N PHE A 543 39.36 -22.18 17.81
CA PHE A 543 38.84 -22.33 19.16
C PHE A 543 39.74 -23.24 20.02
N LEU A 544 40.20 -24.37 19.49
CA LEU A 544 41.16 -25.24 20.17
C LEU A 544 42.50 -24.54 20.46
N SER A 545 42.95 -23.64 19.57
CA SER A 545 44.13 -22.80 19.85
C SER A 545 43.90 -21.88 21.05
N LYS A 546 42.72 -21.28 21.17
CA LYS A 546 42.33 -20.46 22.34
C LYS A 546 42.29 -21.29 23.63
N LEU A 547 41.76 -22.52 23.58
CA LEU A 547 41.77 -23.43 24.73
C LEU A 547 43.19 -23.81 25.16
N ARG A 548 44.09 -24.01 24.19
CA ARG A 548 45.51 -24.26 24.46
C ARG A 548 46.16 -23.08 25.20
N GLU A 549 45.85 -21.84 24.83
CA GLU A 549 46.34 -20.66 25.55
C GLU A 549 45.89 -20.67 27.01
N SER A 550 44.61 -20.99 27.28
CA SER A 550 44.10 -21.16 28.65
C SER A 550 44.80 -22.31 29.40
N SER A 551 45.10 -23.41 28.72
CA SER A 551 45.84 -24.54 29.30
C SER A 551 47.27 -24.14 29.68
N SER A 552 47.94 -23.33 28.85
CA SER A 552 49.28 -22.83 29.17
C SER A 552 49.29 -21.96 30.42
N CYS A 553 48.27 -21.11 30.62
CA CYS A 553 48.15 -20.32 31.85
C CYS A 553 47.92 -21.19 33.10
N LEU A 554 47.27 -22.35 32.98
CA LEU A 554 47.12 -23.30 34.09
C LEU A 554 48.44 -23.98 34.46
N LEU A 555 49.25 -24.34 33.45
CA LEU A 555 50.59 -24.89 33.68
C LEU A 555 51.51 -23.88 34.39
N ASP A 556 51.38 -22.59 34.07
CA ASP A 556 52.11 -21.52 34.77
C ASP A 556 51.68 -21.35 36.24
N GLN A 557 50.54 -21.94 36.64
CA GLN A 557 50.01 -21.96 38.01
C GLN A 557 50.31 -23.29 38.75
N ASP A 558 51.24 -24.10 38.25
CA ASP A 558 51.59 -25.42 38.80
C ASP A 558 50.43 -26.43 38.83
N LEU A 559 49.42 -26.26 37.97
CA LEU A 559 48.33 -27.21 37.76
C LEU A 559 48.56 -28.02 36.48
N ASP A 560 47.85 -29.13 36.31
CA ASP A 560 47.84 -29.86 35.03
C ASP A 560 47.15 -29.06 33.92
N ALA A 561 47.20 -29.57 32.68
CA ALA A 561 46.63 -28.87 31.53
C ALA A 561 45.09 -28.68 31.58
N LEU A 562 44.41 -29.35 32.52
CA LEU A 562 42.95 -29.28 32.73
C LEU A 562 42.59 -28.53 34.04
N GLY A 563 43.58 -28.11 34.82
CA GLY A 563 43.41 -27.36 36.06
C GLY A 563 43.22 -28.23 37.31
N PHE A 564 43.67 -29.49 37.27
CA PHE A 564 43.76 -30.37 38.43
C PHE A 564 45.15 -30.27 39.09
N GLU A 565 45.20 -30.51 40.40
CA GLU A 565 46.47 -30.57 41.14
C GLU A 565 47.31 -31.77 40.66
N ILE A 566 48.61 -31.53 40.46
CA ILE A 566 49.59 -32.50 39.93
C ILE A 566 50.06 -33.50 41.00
#